data_AF-A0A0G1CAW6-F1
#
_entry.id   AF-A0A0G1CAW6-F1
#
_cell.length_a   1.000
_cell.length_b   1.000
_cell.length_c   1.000
_cell.angle_alpha   90.00
_cell.angle_beta   90.00
_cell.angle_gamma   90.00
#
_symmetry.space_group_name_H-M   'P 1'
#
loop_
_entity.id
_entity.type
_entity.pdbx_description
1 polymer ?
#
loop_
_entity_poly.entity_id
_entity_poly.type
_entity_poly.pdbx_seq_one_letter_code
_entity_poly.pdbx_strand_id
1 'polypeptide(L)'
;MAKFKYQARNKSGELQAGFIEAVSQETAANTLLRHDLFILSLISVEKKGFRDRFLTFLNRVRTKDLMVFTRQLATLIESEMPLDNALKTLYQQTKNPILREAVFQVQQDVESGLSLSQALDRQKSVFSDFYVNMVRSAEVTGRLQEAMLFLAGYVEKEAQWKSRIANAMIYPAVLLGLFLVVAIVMVVVVFPKIQPVFEESGVDLPWISQALLSGGNIFVEWWWLVLLILVGLVFIAIDYFKSDEGKIVASQLILVLPVFGELFRKIYIARFSQSLSVLIKGGVPIAQAIEIGANTIGNIVYKEVLDLVATGVREGNLFSQLLSGHEKYFPPMVGQMTAIGETTGRIDEMMLKISDFYDKEVNDMMANLSELIQPILILVIGLFIGLLFASILLPIYNLAQSFKL
;
A
#
# COMPACT_ATOMS: atom_id res chain seq x y z
N MET A 1 -6.45 -20.05 -32.03
CA MET A 1 -7.36 -21.08 -31.47
C MET A 1 -7.63 -20.71 -30.02
N ALA A 2 -8.88 -20.78 -29.59
CA ALA A 2 -9.27 -20.52 -28.21
C ALA A 2 -9.15 -21.81 -27.39
N LYS A 3 -8.75 -21.70 -26.12
CA LYS A 3 -8.68 -22.83 -25.20
C LYS A 3 -9.96 -22.87 -24.40
N PHE A 4 -10.66 -24.00 -24.39
CA PHE A 4 -11.89 -24.20 -23.65
C PHE A 4 -11.62 -25.17 -22.50
N LYS A 5 -12.07 -24.84 -21.29
CA LYS A 5 -12.09 -25.78 -20.17
C LYS A 5 -13.40 -26.55 -20.27
N TYR A 6 -13.33 -27.88 -20.23
CA TYR A 6 -14.50 -28.74 -20.27
C TYR A 6 -14.57 -29.65 -19.05
N GLN A 7 -15.79 -29.97 -18.65
CA GLN A 7 -16.11 -31.05 -17.73
C GLN A 7 -17.15 -31.92 -18.42
N ALA A 8 -16.86 -33.21 -18.60
CA ALA A 8 -17.72 -34.14 -19.30
C ALA A 8 -17.71 -35.51 -18.62
N ARG A 9 -18.69 -36.37 -18.91
CA ARG A 9 -18.73 -37.77 -18.45
C ARG A 9 -18.57 -38.73 -19.62
N ASN A 10 -17.82 -39.81 -19.42
CA ASN A 10 -17.78 -40.91 -20.38
C ASN A 10 -19.01 -41.83 -20.21
N LYS A 11 -19.20 -42.78 -21.14
CA LYS A 11 -20.30 -43.76 -21.09
C LYS A 11 -20.31 -44.63 -19.82
N SER A 12 -19.17 -44.76 -19.15
CA SER A 12 -19.01 -45.49 -17.87
C SER A 12 -19.38 -44.64 -16.65
N GLY A 13 -19.75 -43.37 -16.83
CA GLY A 13 -20.13 -42.45 -15.76
C GLY A 13 -18.94 -41.73 -15.08
N GLU A 14 -17.71 -41.99 -15.51
CA GLU A 14 -16.52 -41.34 -14.97
C GLU A 14 -16.41 -39.90 -15.46
N LEU A 15 -16.08 -39.01 -14.53
CA LEU A 15 -15.99 -37.58 -14.79
C LEU A 15 -14.60 -37.23 -15.30
N GLN A 16 -14.54 -36.68 -16.51
CA GLN A 16 -13.32 -36.22 -17.16
C GLN A 16 -13.35 -34.69 -17.26
N ALA A 17 -12.32 -34.05 -16.71
CA ALA A 17 -12.11 -32.61 -16.81
C ALA A 17 -10.80 -32.34 -17.54
N GLY A 18 -10.82 -31.39 -18.46
CA GLY A 18 -9.65 -31.10 -19.28
C GLY A 18 -9.75 -29.78 -20.03
N PHE A 19 -8.79 -29.56 -20.92
CA PHE A 19 -8.81 -28.42 -21.83
C PHE A 19 -8.80 -28.92 -23.27
N ILE A 20 -9.57 -28.24 -24.11
CA ILE A 20 -9.61 -28.52 -25.54
C ILE A 20 -9.37 -27.21 -26.31
N GLU A 21 -8.53 -27.26 -27.33
CA GLU A 21 -8.29 -26.11 -28.20
C GLU A 21 -9.17 -26.20 -29.43
N ALA A 22 -9.98 -25.17 -29.67
CA ALA A 22 -10.91 -25.13 -30.79
C ALA A 22 -11.05 -23.71 -31.35
N VAL A 23 -11.64 -23.58 -32.53
CA VAL A 23 -11.86 -22.28 -33.20
C VAL A 23 -13.12 -21.58 -32.64
N SER A 24 -14.09 -22.36 -32.16
CA SER A 24 -15.36 -21.89 -31.58
C SER A 24 -15.84 -22.85 -30.48
N GLN A 25 -16.76 -22.39 -29.63
CA GLN A 25 -17.38 -23.25 -28.61
C GLN A 25 -18.12 -24.44 -29.25
N GLU A 26 -18.73 -24.23 -30.41
CA GLU A 26 -19.41 -25.27 -31.19
C GLU A 26 -18.45 -26.33 -31.73
N THR A 27 -17.27 -25.93 -32.20
CA THR A 27 -16.23 -26.89 -32.63
C THR A 27 -15.60 -27.64 -31.46
N ALA A 28 -15.44 -27.01 -30.29
CA ALA A 28 -15.05 -27.69 -29.06
C ALA A 28 -16.10 -28.72 -28.62
N ALA A 29 -17.38 -28.35 -28.63
CA ALA A 29 -18.48 -29.25 -28.26
C ALA A 29 -18.56 -30.45 -29.20
N ASN A 30 -18.49 -30.22 -30.52
CA ASN A 30 -18.51 -31.28 -31.52
C ASN A 30 -17.32 -32.23 -31.41
N THR A 31 -16.14 -31.73 -31.02
CA THR A 31 -14.97 -32.58 -30.82
C THR A 31 -15.13 -33.45 -29.58
N LEU A 32 -15.64 -32.90 -28.46
CA LEU A 32 -15.91 -33.67 -27.24
C LEU A 32 -16.99 -34.74 -27.46
N LEU A 33 -18.04 -34.42 -28.22
CA LEU A 33 -19.08 -35.37 -28.59
C LEU A 33 -18.54 -36.52 -29.45
N ARG A 34 -17.60 -36.25 -30.38
CA ARG A 34 -16.92 -37.31 -31.17
C ARG A 34 -16.07 -38.25 -30.32
N HIS A 35 -15.64 -37.82 -29.14
CA HIS A 35 -14.92 -38.65 -28.17
C HIS A 35 -15.86 -39.37 -27.19
N ASP A 36 -17.16 -39.46 -27.48
CA ASP A 36 -18.16 -40.11 -26.63
C ASP A 36 -18.26 -39.50 -25.22
N LEU A 37 -17.97 -38.19 -25.09
CA LEU A 37 -18.05 -37.45 -23.84
C LEU A 37 -19.33 -36.61 -23.77
N PHE A 38 -20.12 -36.81 -22.71
CA PHE A 38 -21.30 -36.00 -22.41
C PHE A 38 -20.91 -34.73 -21.65
N ILE A 39 -21.03 -33.58 -22.31
CA ILE A 39 -20.58 -32.29 -21.81
C ILE A 39 -21.48 -31.80 -20.67
N LEU A 40 -20.90 -31.54 -19.50
CA LEU A 40 -21.57 -30.93 -18.34
C LEU A 40 -21.31 -29.43 -18.26
N SER A 41 -20.08 -29.00 -18.59
CA SER A 41 -19.72 -27.59 -18.68
C SER A 41 -18.65 -27.36 -19.75
N LEU A 42 -18.76 -26.25 -20.46
CA LEU A 42 -17.80 -25.83 -21.48
C LEU A 42 -17.65 -24.30 -21.42
N ILE A 43 -16.49 -23.84 -20.96
CA ILE A 43 -16.23 -22.41 -20.71
C ILE A 43 -14.99 -21.99 -21.51
N SER A 44 -15.07 -20.86 -22.22
CA SER A 44 -13.90 -20.30 -22.89
C SER A 44 -12.89 -19.79 -21.87
N VAL A 45 -11.63 -20.21 -22.01
CA VAL A 45 -10.51 -19.65 -21.26
C VAL A 45 -9.87 -18.63 -22.18
N GLU A 46 -10.41 -17.41 -22.17
CA GLU A 46 -9.77 -16.29 -22.86
C GLU A 46 -8.38 -16.07 -22.26
N LYS A 47 -7.33 -16.25 -23.08
CA LYS A 47 -5.98 -15.80 -22.73
C LYS A 47 -6.04 -14.27 -22.64
N LYS A 48 -6.17 -13.72 -21.43
CA LYS A 48 -6.04 -12.26 -21.19
C LYS A 48 -4.76 -11.75 -21.86
N GLY A 49 -4.92 -10.94 -22.90
CA GLY A 49 -3.81 -10.41 -23.69
C GLY A 49 -2.89 -9.53 -22.85
N PHE A 50 -1.67 -9.29 -23.32
CA PHE A 50 -0.74 -8.34 -22.69
C PHE A 50 -1.38 -6.94 -22.53
N ARG A 51 -2.20 -6.53 -23.50
CA ARG A 51 -2.99 -5.29 -23.49
C ARG A 51 -4.08 -5.31 -22.40
N ASP A 52 -4.80 -6.41 -22.21
CA ASP A 52 -5.82 -6.52 -21.16
C ASP A 52 -5.17 -6.56 -19.76
N ARG A 53 -4.01 -7.19 -19.63
CA ARG A 53 -3.21 -7.12 -18.39
C ARG A 53 -2.71 -5.71 -18.09
N PHE A 54 -2.28 -4.97 -19.12
CA PHE A 54 -1.86 -3.57 -18.97
C PHE A 54 -3.04 -2.63 -18.62
N LEU A 55 -4.21 -2.84 -19.25
CA LEU A 55 -5.44 -2.11 -18.92
C LEU A 55 -5.97 -2.45 -17.52
N THR A 56 -5.85 -3.71 -17.09
CA THR A 56 -6.20 -4.13 -15.72
C THR A 56 -5.24 -3.53 -14.69
N PHE A 57 -3.96 -3.39 -15.02
CA PHE A 57 -2.97 -2.71 -14.18
C PHE A 57 -3.26 -1.20 -14.03
N LEU A 58 -3.70 -0.54 -15.11
CA LEU A 58 -4.10 0.87 -15.09
C LEU A 58 -5.43 1.13 -14.36
N ASN A 59 -6.35 0.17 -14.36
CA ASN A 59 -7.70 0.34 -13.79
C ASN A 59 -7.83 -0.06 -12.30
N ARG A 60 -6.74 -0.16 -11.55
CA ARG A 60 -6.78 -0.49 -10.12
C ARG A 60 -7.72 0.45 -9.35
N VAL A 61 -8.45 -0.09 -8.39
CA VAL A 61 -9.33 0.71 -7.52
C VAL A 61 -8.49 1.73 -6.75
N ARG A 62 -8.77 3.02 -6.95
CA ARG A 62 -8.09 4.09 -6.24
C ARG A 62 -8.65 4.18 -4.83
N THR A 63 -7.82 4.54 -3.86
CA THR A 63 -8.26 4.75 -2.46
C THR A 63 -9.41 5.76 -2.37
N LYS A 64 -9.42 6.78 -3.24
CA LYS A 64 -10.50 7.77 -3.33
C LYS A 64 -11.83 7.18 -3.81
N ASP A 65 -11.80 6.21 -4.72
CA ASP A 65 -13.02 5.54 -5.20
C ASP A 65 -13.61 4.66 -4.08
N LEU A 66 -12.76 3.90 -3.39
CA LEU A 66 -13.16 3.08 -2.24
C LEU A 66 -13.67 3.94 -1.08
N MET A 67 -13.08 5.11 -0.84
CA MET A 67 -13.53 6.09 0.15
C MET A 67 -14.95 6.56 -0.14
N VAL A 68 -15.23 7.00 -1.36
CA VAL A 68 -16.57 7.46 -1.77
C VAL A 68 -17.58 6.32 -1.62
N PHE A 69 -17.25 5.13 -2.14
CA PHE A 69 -18.09 3.95 -2.01
C PHE A 69 -18.43 3.64 -0.54
N THR A 70 -17.40 3.59 0.33
CA THR A 70 -17.58 3.22 1.74
C THR A 70 -18.40 4.27 2.50
N ARG A 71 -18.16 5.56 2.23
CA ARG A 71 -18.95 6.65 2.82
C ARG A 71 -20.41 6.59 2.39
N GLN A 72 -20.67 6.39 1.10
CA GLN A 72 -22.04 6.26 0.59
C GLN A 72 -22.73 5.02 1.16
N LEU A 73 -22.04 3.87 1.21
CA LEU A 73 -22.59 2.65 1.83
C LEU A 73 -22.94 2.86 3.31
N ALA A 74 -22.04 3.50 4.07
CA ALA A 74 -22.30 3.83 5.46
C ALA A 74 -23.53 4.74 5.63
N THR A 75 -23.66 5.78 4.81
CA THR A 75 -24.82 6.68 4.83
C THR A 75 -26.13 5.98 4.45
N LEU A 76 -26.09 5.07 3.47
CA LEU A 76 -27.29 4.30 3.07
C LEU A 76 -27.72 3.33 4.18
N ILE A 77 -26.77 2.64 4.82
CA ILE A 77 -27.04 1.75 5.96
C ILE A 77 -27.52 2.55 7.19
N GLU A 78 -26.93 3.70 7.46
CA GLU A 78 -27.37 4.62 8.52
C GLU A 78 -28.79 5.16 8.28
N SER A 79 -29.20 5.27 7.02
CA SER A 79 -30.58 5.64 6.63
C SER A 79 -31.54 4.44 6.68
N GLU A 80 -31.14 3.31 7.28
CA GLU A 80 -31.91 2.06 7.38
C GLU A 80 -32.34 1.49 6.02
N MET A 81 -31.63 1.83 4.93
CA MET A 81 -31.90 1.25 3.62
C MET A 81 -31.53 -0.24 3.64
N PRO A 82 -32.39 -1.13 3.10
CA PRO A 82 -32.04 -2.54 2.92
C PRO A 82 -30.73 -2.70 2.15
N LEU A 83 -29.85 -3.59 2.63
CA LEU A 83 -28.47 -3.73 2.14
C LEU A 83 -28.40 -4.05 0.64
N ASP A 84 -29.32 -4.87 0.14
CA ASP A 84 -29.49 -5.20 -1.28
C ASP A 84 -29.75 -3.94 -2.13
N ASN A 85 -30.68 -3.08 -1.69
CA ASN A 85 -31.00 -1.82 -2.35
C ASN A 85 -29.84 -0.82 -2.27
N ALA A 86 -29.14 -0.77 -1.13
CA ALA A 86 -27.95 0.06 -0.97
C ALA A 86 -26.84 -0.35 -1.96
N LEU A 87 -26.51 -1.65 -2.05
CA LEU A 87 -25.52 -2.18 -2.97
C LEU A 87 -25.90 -1.95 -4.44
N LYS A 88 -27.17 -2.14 -4.80
CA LYS A 88 -27.69 -1.85 -6.14
C LYS A 88 -27.55 -0.38 -6.52
N THR A 89 -27.83 0.53 -5.58
CA THR A 89 -27.65 1.98 -5.77
C THR A 89 -26.17 2.32 -6.00
N LEU A 90 -25.27 1.75 -5.19
CA LEU A 90 -23.84 1.96 -5.32
C LEU A 90 -23.28 1.41 -6.62
N TYR A 91 -23.75 0.25 -7.09
CA TYR A 91 -23.38 -0.30 -8.38
C TYR A 91 -23.67 0.67 -9.54
N GLN A 92 -24.80 1.38 -9.48
CA GLN A 92 -25.18 2.36 -10.50
C GLN A 92 -24.35 3.65 -10.43
N GLN A 93 -23.93 4.06 -9.23
CA GLN A 93 -23.18 5.30 -9.00
C GLN A 93 -21.65 5.12 -9.11
N THR A 94 -21.15 3.88 -9.02
CA THR A 94 -19.72 3.59 -9.05
C THR A 94 -19.14 3.81 -10.45
N LYS A 95 -18.21 4.74 -10.56
CA LYS A 95 -17.54 5.10 -11.83
C LYS A 95 -16.38 4.18 -12.18
N ASN A 96 -15.66 3.67 -11.18
CA ASN A 96 -14.50 2.81 -11.42
C ASN A 96 -14.96 1.41 -11.85
N PRO A 97 -14.56 0.91 -13.03
CA PRO A 97 -15.08 -0.34 -13.58
C PRO A 97 -14.73 -1.57 -12.75
N ILE A 98 -13.54 -1.62 -12.13
CA ILE A 98 -13.13 -2.75 -11.28
C ILE A 98 -13.93 -2.74 -9.98
N LEU A 99 -14.10 -1.57 -9.36
CA LEU A 99 -14.90 -1.46 -8.14
C LEU A 99 -16.37 -1.78 -8.44
N ARG A 100 -16.89 -1.30 -9.58
CA ARG A 100 -18.27 -1.55 -9.99
C ARG A 100 -18.55 -3.04 -10.16
N GLU A 101 -17.64 -3.77 -10.81
CA GLU A 101 -17.74 -5.22 -10.96
C GLU A 101 -17.68 -5.94 -9.60
N ALA A 102 -16.78 -5.52 -8.71
CA ALA A 102 -16.70 -6.09 -7.36
C ALA A 102 -18.00 -5.84 -6.57
N VAL A 103 -18.59 -4.66 -6.67
CA VAL A 103 -19.87 -4.32 -6.02
C VAL A 103 -21.01 -5.15 -6.59
N PHE A 104 -21.04 -5.38 -7.91
CA PHE A 104 -22.02 -6.23 -8.55
C PHE A 104 -21.95 -7.68 -8.04
N GLN A 105 -20.73 -8.24 -7.94
CA GLN A 105 -20.54 -9.59 -7.41
C GLN A 105 -20.92 -9.66 -5.92
N VAL A 106 -20.59 -8.64 -5.13
CA VAL A 106 -21.01 -8.56 -3.72
C VAL A 106 -22.53 -8.50 -3.60
N GLN A 107 -23.21 -7.71 -4.44
CA GLN A 107 -24.66 -7.64 -4.49
C GLN A 107 -25.27 -9.01 -4.79
N GLN A 108 -24.80 -9.73 -5.82
CA GLN A 108 -25.30 -11.06 -6.17
C GLN A 108 -25.08 -12.08 -5.05
N ASP A 109 -23.91 -12.05 -4.41
CA ASP A 109 -23.59 -12.95 -3.31
C ASP A 109 -24.52 -12.71 -2.12
N VAL A 110 -24.76 -11.43 -1.76
CA VAL A 110 -25.70 -11.07 -0.68
C VAL A 110 -27.15 -11.44 -1.05
N GLU A 111 -27.60 -11.18 -2.29
CA GLU A 111 -28.91 -11.61 -2.79
C GLU A 111 -29.08 -13.14 -2.77
N SER A 112 -28.00 -13.89 -2.95
CA SER A 112 -27.98 -15.36 -2.86
C SER A 112 -27.97 -15.90 -1.43
N GLY A 113 -27.87 -15.02 -0.42
CA GLY A 113 -27.93 -15.36 1.00
C GLY A 113 -26.57 -15.47 1.70
N LEU A 114 -25.47 -15.08 1.05
CA LEU A 114 -24.17 -14.95 1.74
C LEU A 114 -24.16 -13.72 2.63
N SER A 115 -23.39 -13.78 3.71
CA SER A 115 -23.17 -12.59 4.53
C SER A 115 -22.33 -11.56 3.77
N LEU A 116 -22.49 -10.27 4.08
CA LEU A 116 -21.71 -9.18 3.49
C LEU A 116 -20.22 -9.41 3.69
N SER A 117 -19.78 -9.85 4.88
CA SER A 117 -18.35 -10.12 5.10
C SER A 117 -17.81 -11.27 4.24
N GLN A 118 -18.61 -12.31 3.97
CA GLN A 118 -18.23 -13.40 3.06
C GLN A 118 -18.14 -12.93 1.61
N ALA A 119 -19.10 -12.11 1.17
CA ALA A 119 -19.12 -11.52 -0.16
C ALA A 119 -17.91 -10.58 -0.38
N LEU A 120 -17.59 -9.75 0.61
CA LEU A 120 -16.42 -8.87 0.58
C LEU A 120 -15.09 -9.65 0.60
N ASP A 121 -15.01 -10.75 1.37
CA ASP A 121 -13.80 -11.58 1.45
C ASP A 121 -13.44 -12.23 0.10
N ARG A 122 -14.42 -12.48 -0.78
CA ARG A 122 -14.16 -12.96 -2.14
C ARG A 122 -13.50 -11.90 -3.02
N GLN A 123 -13.57 -10.62 -2.63
CA GLN A 123 -13.04 -9.47 -3.36
C GLN A 123 -11.77 -8.88 -2.71
N LYS A 124 -10.82 -9.74 -2.28
CA LYS A 124 -9.56 -9.33 -1.58
C LYS A 124 -8.69 -8.33 -2.34
N SER A 125 -8.84 -8.24 -3.66
CA SER A 125 -8.14 -7.25 -4.47
C SER A 125 -8.64 -5.81 -4.24
N VAL A 126 -9.84 -5.66 -3.68
CA VAL A 126 -10.52 -4.38 -3.45
C VAL A 126 -10.64 -4.08 -1.97
N PHE A 127 -11.10 -5.05 -1.18
CA PHE A 127 -11.30 -4.89 0.27
C PHE A 127 -10.17 -5.53 1.04
N SER A 128 -9.59 -4.79 1.99
CA SER A 128 -8.52 -5.29 2.84
C SER A 128 -9.05 -6.28 3.89
N ASP A 129 -8.19 -7.15 4.40
CA ASP A 129 -8.55 -8.09 5.48
C ASP A 129 -9.13 -7.35 6.70
N PHE A 130 -8.60 -6.16 7.01
CA PHE A 130 -9.15 -5.28 8.05
C PHE A 130 -10.61 -4.91 7.80
N TYR A 131 -10.93 -4.45 6.59
CA TYR A 131 -12.28 -4.05 6.20
C TYR A 131 -13.24 -5.23 6.35
N VAL A 132 -12.85 -6.39 5.82
CA VAL A 132 -13.64 -7.63 5.87
C VAL A 132 -13.86 -8.10 7.30
N ASN A 133 -12.81 -8.13 8.12
CA ASN A 133 -12.90 -8.59 9.52
C ASN A 133 -13.76 -7.66 10.39
N MET A 134 -13.69 -6.34 10.15
CA MET A 134 -14.53 -5.37 10.84
C MET A 134 -16.02 -5.59 10.51
N VAL A 135 -16.35 -5.75 9.22
CA VAL A 135 -17.72 -6.08 8.80
C VAL A 135 -18.16 -7.41 9.42
N ARG A 136 -17.32 -8.45 9.38
CA ARG A 136 -17.64 -9.76 9.95
C ARG A 136 -18.01 -9.67 11.43
N SER A 137 -17.19 -8.96 12.20
CA SER A 137 -17.47 -8.75 13.63
C SER A 137 -18.79 -8.02 13.84
N ALA A 138 -19.10 -7.03 13.00
CA ALA A 138 -20.30 -6.23 13.08
C ALA A 138 -21.58 -7.00 12.68
N GLU A 139 -21.47 -7.91 11.71
CA GLU A 139 -22.57 -8.82 11.34
C GLU A 139 -22.95 -9.74 12.50
N VAL A 140 -21.95 -10.28 13.20
CA VAL A 140 -22.18 -11.17 14.36
C VAL A 140 -22.81 -10.40 15.52
N THR A 141 -22.42 -9.15 15.76
CA THR A 141 -22.94 -8.34 16.87
C THR A 141 -24.19 -7.54 16.51
N GLY A 142 -24.63 -7.54 15.25
CA GLY A 142 -25.77 -6.74 14.77
C GLY A 142 -25.49 -5.24 14.68
N ARG A 143 -24.21 -4.84 14.61
CA ARG A 143 -23.74 -3.45 14.71
C ARG A 143 -23.12 -2.93 13.42
N LEU A 144 -23.71 -3.35 12.29
CA LEU A 144 -23.20 -3.05 10.96
C LEU A 144 -23.14 -1.55 10.67
N GLN A 145 -24.13 -0.78 11.13
CA GLN A 145 -24.18 0.68 10.97
C GLN A 145 -22.94 1.37 11.55
N GLU A 146 -22.58 1.05 12.80
CA GLU A 146 -21.46 1.69 13.49
C GLU A 146 -20.12 1.28 12.87
N ALA A 147 -19.99 0.01 12.50
CA ALA A 147 -18.81 -0.49 11.82
C ALA A 147 -18.61 0.17 10.45
N MET A 148 -19.68 0.37 9.68
CA MET A 148 -19.60 1.03 8.38
C MET A 148 -19.27 2.52 8.48
N LEU A 149 -19.81 3.22 9.48
CA LEU A 149 -19.43 4.61 9.79
C LEU A 149 -17.95 4.73 10.17
N PHE A 150 -17.47 3.80 11.01
CA PHE A 150 -16.06 3.71 11.36
C PHE A 150 -15.18 3.44 10.14
N LEU A 151 -15.54 2.46 9.31
CA LEU A 151 -14.82 2.14 8.07
C LEU A 151 -14.80 3.32 7.10
N ALA A 152 -15.89 4.07 6.98
CA ALA A 152 -15.95 5.28 6.16
C ALA A 152 -14.94 6.34 6.65
N GLY A 153 -14.92 6.61 7.96
CA GLY A 153 -13.93 7.51 8.56
C GLY A 153 -12.49 7.00 8.40
N TYR A 154 -12.27 5.69 8.54
CA TYR A 154 -10.96 5.07 8.35
C TYR A 154 -10.46 5.21 6.91
N VAL A 155 -11.27 4.87 5.91
CA VAL A 155 -10.88 4.94 4.49
C VAL A 155 -10.73 6.40 4.05
N GLU A 156 -11.52 7.34 4.59
CA GLU A 156 -11.33 8.78 4.39
C GLU A 156 -9.99 9.26 4.92
N LYS A 157 -9.63 8.88 6.14
CA LYS A 157 -8.29 9.14 6.68
C LYS A 157 -7.27 8.54 5.73
N GLU A 158 -7.31 7.25 5.43
CA GLU A 158 -6.32 6.62 4.53
C GLU A 158 -6.16 7.33 3.17
N ALA A 159 -7.27 7.78 2.57
CA ALA A 159 -7.26 8.55 1.33
C ALA A 159 -6.61 9.94 1.51
N GLN A 160 -6.91 10.65 2.60
CA GLN A 160 -6.28 11.93 2.94
C GLN A 160 -4.77 11.76 3.15
N TRP A 161 -4.35 10.69 3.83
CA TRP A 161 -2.95 10.38 4.07
C TRP A 161 -2.19 10.14 2.77
N LYS A 162 -2.70 9.28 1.91
CA LYS A 162 -2.10 9.03 0.59
C LYS A 162 -2.05 10.29 -0.26
N SER A 163 -3.10 11.12 -0.22
CA SER A 163 -3.14 12.40 -0.92
C SER A 163 -2.08 13.37 -0.40
N ARG A 164 -1.96 13.52 0.93
CA ARG A 164 -0.93 14.38 1.55
C ARG A 164 0.47 13.93 1.18
N ILE A 165 0.77 12.63 1.27
CA ILE A 165 2.07 12.07 0.87
C ILE A 165 2.32 12.35 -0.63
N ALA A 166 1.35 12.05 -1.49
CA ALA A 166 1.48 12.28 -2.92
C ALA A 166 1.75 13.77 -3.22
N ASN A 167 1.03 14.68 -2.58
CA ASN A 167 1.19 16.13 -2.77
C ASN A 167 2.53 16.63 -2.22
N ALA A 168 2.96 16.14 -1.06
CA ALA A 168 4.27 16.49 -0.47
C ALA A 168 5.44 16.04 -1.37
N MET A 169 5.26 14.97 -2.16
CA MET A 169 6.27 14.47 -3.10
C MET A 169 6.33 15.23 -4.43
N ILE A 170 5.31 16.03 -4.77
CA ILE A 170 5.30 16.78 -6.04
C ILE A 170 6.46 17.77 -6.09
N TYR A 171 6.65 18.58 -5.05
CA TYR A 171 7.70 19.60 -5.02
C TYR A 171 9.12 18.99 -5.12
N PRO A 172 9.49 17.98 -4.29
CA PRO A 172 10.74 17.23 -4.47
C PRO A 172 10.94 16.69 -5.87
N ALA A 173 9.91 16.07 -6.46
CA ALA A 173 10.01 15.47 -7.79
C ALA A 173 10.25 16.52 -8.87
N VAL A 174 9.56 17.66 -8.82
CA VAL A 174 9.73 18.75 -9.78
C VAL A 174 11.13 19.37 -9.65
N LEU A 175 11.59 19.63 -8.42
CA LEU A 175 12.90 20.23 -8.19
C LEU A 175 14.05 19.29 -8.60
N LEU A 176 13.97 18.01 -8.22
CA LEU A 176 14.93 17.00 -8.67
C LEU A 176 14.89 16.83 -10.18
N GLY A 177 13.71 16.86 -10.80
CA GLY A 177 13.56 16.80 -12.26
C GLY A 177 14.28 17.96 -12.95
N LEU A 178 14.06 19.19 -12.49
CA LEU A 178 14.75 20.38 -13.02
C LEU A 178 16.27 20.28 -12.82
N PHE A 179 16.71 19.86 -11.64
CA PHE A 179 18.11 19.63 -11.33
C PHE A 179 18.74 18.61 -12.29
N LEU A 180 18.05 17.50 -12.55
CA LEU A 180 18.54 16.42 -13.42
C LEU A 180 18.64 16.90 -14.87
N VAL A 181 17.68 17.71 -15.34
CA VAL A 181 17.75 18.37 -16.65
C VAL A 181 19.00 19.26 -16.75
N VAL A 182 19.24 20.11 -15.75
CA VAL A 182 20.44 20.98 -15.73
C VAL A 182 21.72 20.15 -15.71
N ALA A 183 21.79 19.11 -14.88
CA ALA A 183 22.95 18.23 -14.78
C ALA A 183 23.24 17.52 -16.11
N ILE A 184 22.21 17.00 -16.80
CA ILE A 184 22.36 16.37 -18.13
C ILE A 184 22.90 17.39 -19.15
N VAL A 185 22.31 18.60 -19.22
CA VAL A 185 22.77 19.64 -20.15
C VAL A 185 24.23 19.99 -19.90
N MET A 186 24.63 20.09 -18.63
CA MET A 186 26.02 20.36 -18.25
C MET A 186 26.96 19.25 -18.75
N VAL A 187 26.65 17.98 -18.46
CA VAL A 187 27.52 16.85 -18.82
C VAL A 187 27.54 16.59 -20.33
N VAL A 188 26.41 16.73 -21.04
CA VAL A 188 26.32 16.38 -22.47
C VAL A 188 26.72 17.54 -23.38
N VAL A 189 26.44 18.79 -22.99
CA VAL A 189 26.64 19.95 -23.88
C VAL A 189 27.83 20.81 -23.45
N VAL A 190 27.98 21.07 -22.15
CA VAL A 190 29.01 22.01 -21.64
C VAL A 190 30.36 21.32 -21.52
N PHE A 191 30.41 20.16 -20.86
CA PHE A 191 31.64 19.44 -20.60
C PHE A 191 32.44 19.05 -21.86
N PRO A 192 31.83 18.48 -22.92
CA PRO A 192 32.58 18.07 -24.11
C PRO A 192 33.17 19.25 -24.88
N LYS A 193 32.63 20.46 -24.72
CA LYS A 193 33.21 21.66 -25.34
C LYS A 193 34.47 22.14 -24.63
N ILE A 194 34.64 21.77 -23.36
CA ILE A 194 35.79 22.17 -22.55
C ILE A 194 36.93 21.16 -22.71
N GLN A 195 36.61 19.88 -22.94
CA GLN A 195 37.60 18.80 -23.04
C GLN A 195 38.75 19.06 -24.05
N PRO A 196 38.51 19.51 -25.30
CA PRO A 196 39.58 19.76 -26.27
C PRO A 196 40.58 20.82 -25.80
N VAL A 197 40.09 21.83 -25.06
CA VAL A 197 40.93 22.92 -24.53
C VAL A 197 41.95 22.39 -23.53
N PHE A 198 41.59 21.36 -22.74
CA PHE A 198 42.51 20.70 -21.80
C PHE A 198 43.51 19.80 -22.50
N GLU A 199 43.05 19.05 -23.50
CA GLU A 199 43.91 18.17 -24.30
C GLU A 199 44.99 18.97 -25.05
N GLU A 200 44.65 20.16 -25.58
CA GLU A 200 45.58 21.05 -26.28
C GLU A 200 46.59 21.74 -25.35
N SER A 201 46.24 21.95 -24.08
CA SER A 201 47.09 22.64 -23.11
C SER A 201 47.98 21.70 -22.28
N GLY A 202 47.81 20.38 -22.44
CA GLY A 202 48.65 19.36 -21.80
C GLY A 202 48.51 19.29 -20.27
N VAL A 203 47.44 19.87 -19.72
CA VAL A 203 47.15 19.87 -18.28
C VAL A 203 46.12 18.79 -17.97
N ASP A 204 46.46 17.87 -17.06
CA ASP A 204 45.54 16.83 -16.64
C ASP A 204 44.27 17.39 -15.98
N LEU A 205 43.13 16.83 -16.36
CA LEU A 205 41.85 17.18 -15.76
C LEU A 205 41.84 16.82 -14.26
N PRO A 206 41.34 17.70 -13.37
CA PRO A 206 41.13 17.36 -11.96
C PRO A 206 40.26 16.11 -11.78
N TRP A 207 40.52 15.34 -10.72
CA TRP A 207 39.85 14.06 -10.46
C TRP A 207 38.31 14.18 -10.43
N ILE A 208 37.76 15.30 -9.95
CA ILE A 208 36.32 15.58 -9.92
C ILE A 208 35.75 15.67 -11.34
N SER A 209 36.46 16.38 -12.23
CA SER A 209 36.08 16.55 -13.65
C SER A 209 36.23 15.25 -14.43
N GLN A 210 37.28 14.47 -14.15
CA GLN A 210 37.46 13.13 -14.73
C GLN A 210 36.34 12.17 -14.30
N ALA A 211 35.97 12.16 -13.02
CA ALA A 211 34.87 11.34 -12.51
C ALA A 211 33.52 11.70 -13.15
N LEU A 212 33.26 12.99 -13.39
CA LEU A 212 32.05 13.48 -14.05
C LEU A 212 32.01 13.13 -15.55
N LEU A 213 33.13 13.21 -16.26
CA LEU A 213 33.24 12.83 -17.68
C LEU A 213 33.13 11.32 -17.89
N SER A 214 33.87 10.54 -17.09
CA SER A 214 33.82 9.07 -17.15
C SER A 214 32.46 8.53 -16.72
N GLY A 215 31.86 9.09 -15.66
CA GLY A 215 30.47 8.81 -15.29
C GLY A 215 29.48 9.26 -16.36
N GLY A 216 29.69 10.42 -16.97
CA GLY A 216 28.86 10.97 -18.05
C GLY A 216 28.78 10.07 -19.27
N ASN A 217 29.91 9.51 -19.72
CA ASN A 217 29.94 8.56 -20.83
C ASN A 217 29.20 7.26 -20.49
N ILE A 218 29.37 6.72 -19.27
CA ILE A 218 28.61 5.55 -18.79
C ILE A 218 27.12 5.85 -18.72
N PHE A 219 26.71 7.04 -18.26
CA PHE A 219 25.30 7.41 -18.22
C PHE A 219 24.73 7.61 -19.63
N VAL A 220 25.43 8.26 -20.55
CA VAL A 220 24.92 8.45 -21.92
C VAL A 220 24.83 7.13 -22.69
N GLU A 221 25.79 6.22 -22.51
CA GLU A 221 25.87 4.97 -23.28
C GLU A 221 25.11 3.80 -22.61
N TRP A 222 25.06 3.74 -21.27
CA TRP A 222 24.49 2.64 -20.48
C TRP A 222 23.31 3.03 -19.58
N TRP A 223 22.70 4.22 -19.73
CA TRP A 223 21.53 4.60 -18.90
C TRP A 223 20.42 3.54 -18.91
N TRP A 224 20.20 2.88 -20.05
CA TRP A 224 19.20 1.84 -20.21
C TRP A 224 19.51 0.61 -19.35
N LEU A 225 20.79 0.25 -19.19
CA LEU A 225 21.23 -0.87 -18.37
C LEU A 225 21.15 -0.54 -16.87
N VAL A 226 21.48 0.68 -16.47
CA VAL A 226 21.27 1.19 -15.11
C VAL A 226 19.79 1.19 -14.75
N LEU A 227 18.93 1.66 -15.65
CA LEU A 227 17.48 1.67 -15.47
C LEU A 227 16.92 0.24 -15.39
N LEU A 228 17.44 -0.69 -16.20
CA LEU A 228 17.05 -2.11 -16.16
C LEU A 228 17.46 -2.78 -14.84
N ILE A 229 18.66 -2.53 -14.33
CA ILE A 229 19.12 -3.02 -13.02
C ILE A 229 18.25 -2.45 -11.90
N LEU A 230 17.96 -1.14 -11.95
CA LEU A 230 17.14 -0.48 -10.95
C LEU A 230 15.71 -1.03 -10.92
N VAL A 231 15.09 -1.21 -12.10
CA VAL A 231 13.78 -1.86 -12.23
C VAL A 231 13.83 -3.31 -11.74
N GLY A 232 14.89 -4.05 -12.06
CA GLY A 232 15.11 -5.41 -11.58
C GLY A 232 15.20 -5.48 -10.05
N LEU A 233 15.99 -4.61 -9.44
CA LEU A 233 16.10 -4.50 -7.97
C LEU A 233 14.77 -4.13 -7.33
N VAL A 234 14.03 -3.18 -7.90
CA VAL A 234 12.69 -2.81 -7.41
C VAL A 234 11.74 -4.00 -7.50
N PHE A 235 11.77 -4.75 -8.59
CA PHE A 235 10.92 -5.94 -8.74
C PHE A 235 11.25 -7.03 -7.72
N ILE A 236 12.55 -7.33 -7.54
CA ILE A 236 13.03 -8.30 -6.53
C ILE A 236 12.65 -7.83 -5.13
N ALA A 237 12.82 -6.54 -4.82
CA ALA A 237 12.45 -5.99 -3.52
C ALA A 237 10.94 -6.11 -3.27
N ILE A 238 10.10 -5.76 -4.26
CA ILE A 238 8.64 -5.89 -4.16
C ILE A 238 8.24 -7.36 -3.95
N ASP A 239 8.88 -8.28 -4.66
CA ASP A 239 8.58 -9.72 -4.53
C ASP A 239 9.01 -10.26 -3.17
N TYR A 240 10.23 -9.93 -2.72
CA TYR A 240 10.74 -10.28 -1.41
C TYR A 240 9.82 -9.76 -0.29
N PHE A 241 9.41 -8.50 -0.31
CA PHE A 241 8.54 -7.93 0.73
C PHE A 241 7.08 -8.43 0.66
N LYS A 242 6.69 -9.20 -0.36
CA LYS A 242 5.41 -9.92 -0.40
C LYS A 242 5.48 -11.30 0.26
N SER A 243 6.67 -11.89 0.37
CA SER A 243 6.87 -13.15 1.10
C SER A 243 6.56 -12.98 2.59
N ASP A 244 6.25 -14.07 3.28
CA ASP A 244 5.90 -14.01 4.70
C ASP A 244 7.12 -13.63 5.55
N GLU A 245 8.31 -14.12 5.21
CA GLU A 245 9.58 -13.71 5.82
C GLU A 245 9.85 -12.22 5.57
N GLY A 246 9.64 -11.75 4.33
CA GLY A 246 9.84 -10.35 3.96
C GLY A 246 8.91 -9.39 4.73
N LYS A 247 7.66 -9.79 4.97
CA LYS A 247 6.71 -9.00 5.80
C LYS A 247 7.19 -8.89 7.25
N ILE A 248 7.76 -9.94 7.82
CA ILE A 248 8.32 -9.93 9.18
C ILE A 248 9.52 -8.98 9.26
N VAL A 249 10.47 -9.13 8.33
CA VAL A 249 11.66 -8.27 8.25
C VAL A 249 11.26 -6.80 8.04
N ALA A 250 10.32 -6.52 7.13
CA ALA A 250 9.80 -5.17 6.93
C ALA A 250 9.16 -4.60 8.20
N SER A 251 8.36 -5.42 8.90
CA SER A 251 7.69 -5.02 10.14
C SER A 251 8.69 -4.63 11.24
N GLN A 252 9.82 -5.34 11.33
CA GLN A 252 10.89 -5.04 12.28
C GLN A 252 11.70 -3.81 11.86
N LEU A 253 12.11 -3.74 10.58
CA LEU A 253 12.97 -2.68 10.06
C LEU A 253 12.28 -1.31 10.15
N ILE A 254 10.99 -1.24 9.81
CA ILE A 254 10.18 -0.02 9.93
C ILE A 254 10.22 0.56 11.36
N LEU A 255 10.18 -0.30 12.38
CA LEU A 255 10.15 0.12 13.79
C LEU A 255 11.51 0.59 14.31
N VAL A 256 12.61 0.23 13.64
CA VAL A 256 13.98 0.59 14.03
C VAL A 256 14.46 1.85 13.33
N LEU A 257 13.89 2.19 12.17
CA LEU A 257 14.28 3.40 11.43
C LEU A 257 14.06 4.66 12.28
N PRO A 258 15.05 5.56 12.37
CA PRO A 258 14.87 6.83 13.07
C PRO A 258 13.76 7.62 12.39
N VAL A 259 12.97 8.35 13.18
CA VAL A 259 11.83 9.16 12.73
C VAL A 259 10.62 8.33 12.24
N PHE A 260 10.81 7.42 11.29
CA PHE A 260 9.74 6.56 10.78
C PHE A 260 9.25 5.54 11.81
N GLY A 261 10.14 4.97 12.63
CA GLY A 261 9.75 4.02 13.67
C GLY A 261 8.83 4.63 14.73
N GLU A 262 9.08 5.90 15.11
CA GLU A 262 8.20 6.64 16.00
C GLU A 262 6.85 6.94 15.34
N LEU A 263 6.88 7.41 14.08
CA LEU A 263 5.66 7.66 13.30
C LEU A 263 4.77 6.42 13.22
N PHE A 264 5.33 5.28 12.81
CA PHE A 264 4.58 4.03 12.68
C PHE A 264 4.07 3.50 14.02
N ARG A 265 4.86 3.62 15.10
CA ARG A 265 4.40 3.31 16.46
C ARG A 265 3.15 4.11 16.83
N LYS A 266 3.16 5.43 16.61
CA LYS A 266 2.00 6.28 16.88
C LYS A 266 0.79 5.90 16.01
N ILE A 267 1.00 5.56 14.72
CA ILE A 267 -0.05 5.05 13.83
C ILE A 267 -0.67 3.76 14.37
N TYR A 268 0.16 2.81 14.81
CA TYR A 268 -0.31 1.52 15.30
C TYR A 268 -1.11 1.68 16.59
N ILE A 269 -0.66 2.53 17.52
CA ILE A 269 -1.39 2.84 18.75
C ILE A 269 -2.74 3.49 18.43
N ALA A 270 -2.76 4.47 17.53
CA ALA A 270 -3.99 5.16 17.15
C ALA A 270 -5.02 4.18 16.57
N ARG A 271 -4.63 3.41 15.56
CA ARG A 271 -5.51 2.40 14.91
C ARG A 271 -6.02 1.34 15.88
N PHE A 272 -5.12 0.79 16.70
CA PHE A 272 -5.49 -0.20 17.70
C PHE A 272 -6.51 0.34 18.69
N SER A 273 -6.25 1.53 19.25
CA SER A 273 -7.12 2.16 20.24
C SER A 273 -8.47 2.53 19.63
N GLN A 274 -8.49 3.01 18.39
CA GLN A 274 -9.74 3.31 17.69
C GLN A 274 -10.58 2.05 17.46
N SER A 275 -9.95 0.97 16.99
CA SER A 275 -10.63 -0.31 16.77
C SER A 275 -11.16 -0.87 18.09
N LEU A 276 -10.35 -0.83 19.14
CA LEU A 276 -10.72 -1.35 20.46
C LEU A 276 -11.89 -0.56 21.06
N SER A 277 -11.90 0.77 20.91
CA SER A 277 -13.01 1.63 21.34
C SER A 277 -14.33 1.24 20.69
N VAL A 278 -14.34 1.07 19.36
CA VAL A 278 -15.55 0.69 18.62
C VAL A 278 -16.04 -0.70 19.01
N LEU A 279 -15.14 -1.66 19.16
CA LEU A 279 -15.49 -3.04 19.52
C LEU A 279 -16.03 -3.15 20.96
N ILE A 280 -15.38 -2.49 21.92
CA ILE A 280 -15.83 -2.50 23.34
C ILE A 280 -17.15 -1.75 23.49
N LYS A 281 -17.30 -0.58 22.86
CA LYS A 281 -18.59 0.13 22.79
C LYS A 281 -19.67 -0.70 22.10
N GLY A 282 -19.23 -1.54 21.17
CA GLY A 282 -19.98 -2.58 20.48
C GLY A 282 -20.52 -3.70 21.39
N GLY A 283 -20.00 -3.82 22.61
CA GLY A 283 -20.32 -4.91 23.55
C GLY A 283 -19.42 -6.14 23.39
N VAL A 284 -18.36 -6.07 22.58
CA VAL A 284 -17.40 -7.18 22.42
C VAL A 284 -16.55 -7.30 23.69
N PRO A 285 -16.41 -8.51 24.28
CA PRO A 285 -15.54 -8.73 25.44
C PRO A 285 -14.10 -8.28 25.16
N ILE A 286 -13.46 -7.63 26.14
CA ILE A 286 -12.16 -6.96 25.95
C ILE A 286 -11.07 -7.87 25.37
N ALA A 287 -10.92 -9.11 25.86
CA ALA A 287 -9.91 -10.04 25.34
C ALA A 287 -10.14 -10.36 23.86
N GLN A 288 -11.40 -10.54 23.45
CA GLN A 288 -11.77 -10.78 22.05
C GLN A 288 -11.59 -9.49 21.22
N ALA A 289 -11.91 -8.33 21.78
CA ALA A 289 -11.75 -7.06 21.11
C ALA A 289 -10.27 -6.73 20.84
N ILE A 290 -9.35 -7.11 21.76
CA ILE A 290 -7.90 -7.00 21.56
C ILE A 290 -7.44 -7.92 20.42
N GLU A 291 -7.88 -9.18 20.40
CA GLU A 291 -7.52 -10.15 19.34
C GLU A 291 -8.02 -9.70 17.96
N ILE A 292 -9.26 -9.21 17.87
CA ILE A 292 -9.79 -8.61 16.64
C ILE A 292 -8.97 -7.38 16.27
N GLY A 293 -8.72 -6.49 17.24
CA GLY A 293 -7.92 -5.26 17.09
C GLY A 293 -6.49 -5.52 16.62
N ALA A 294 -5.83 -6.58 17.08
CA ALA A 294 -4.48 -6.97 16.68
C ALA A 294 -4.40 -7.26 15.18
N ASN A 295 -5.45 -7.89 14.63
CA ASN A 295 -5.54 -8.19 13.19
C ASN A 295 -5.73 -6.94 12.32
N THR A 296 -5.94 -5.76 12.90
CA THR A 296 -6.20 -4.50 12.19
C THR A 296 -4.96 -3.65 11.94
N ILE A 297 -3.88 -3.88 12.69
CA ILE A 297 -2.71 -2.98 12.75
C ILE A 297 -1.81 -3.11 11.52
N GLY A 298 -1.78 -4.30 10.91
CA GLY A 298 -1.00 -4.58 9.70
C GLY A 298 0.51 -4.70 9.91
N ASN A 299 0.98 -4.74 11.17
CA ASN A 299 2.37 -5.00 11.54
C ASN A 299 2.44 -6.28 12.38
N ILE A 300 3.25 -7.25 11.93
CA ILE A 300 3.30 -8.60 12.53
C ILE A 300 3.83 -8.54 13.96
N VAL A 301 4.84 -7.71 14.22
CA VAL A 301 5.45 -7.55 15.55
C VAL A 301 4.44 -6.98 16.55
N TYR A 302 3.68 -5.96 16.16
CA TYR A 302 2.60 -5.43 17.01
C TYR A 302 1.48 -6.45 17.24
N LYS A 303 1.13 -7.23 16.20
CA LYS A 303 0.12 -8.27 16.31
C LYS A 303 0.52 -9.31 17.35
N GLU A 304 1.74 -9.85 17.27
CA GLU A 304 2.25 -10.84 18.23
C GLU A 304 2.20 -10.32 19.68
N VAL A 305 2.63 -9.08 19.91
CA VAL A 305 2.55 -8.44 21.23
C VAL A 305 1.10 -8.35 21.71
N LEU A 306 0.16 -7.95 20.85
CA LEU A 306 -1.24 -7.83 21.22
C LEU A 306 -1.96 -9.17 21.40
N ASP A 307 -1.56 -10.21 20.67
CA ASP A 307 -2.06 -11.57 20.86
C ASP A 307 -1.64 -12.10 22.26
N LEU A 308 -0.42 -11.78 22.71
CA LEU A 308 0.03 -12.05 24.08
C LEU A 308 -0.77 -11.24 25.11
N VAL A 309 -1.03 -9.96 24.84
CA VAL A 309 -1.86 -9.12 25.72
C VAL A 309 -3.30 -9.67 25.79
N ALA A 310 -3.90 -10.08 24.68
CA ALA A 310 -5.23 -10.69 24.64
C ALA A 310 -5.29 -11.96 25.49
N THR A 311 -4.26 -12.80 25.39
CA THR A 311 -4.12 -14.02 26.20
C THR A 311 -4.00 -13.69 27.69
N GLY A 312 -3.13 -12.74 28.05
CA GLY A 312 -2.97 -12.32 29.45
C GLY A 312 -4.24 -11.74 30.07
N VAL A 313 -5.04 -10.98 29.31
CA VAL A 313 -6.34 -10.47 29.78
C VAL A 313 -7.35 -11.61 29.97
N ARG A 314 -7.32 -12.63 29.10
CA ARG A 314 -8.16 -13.83 29.23
C ARG A 314 -7.82 -14.65 30.47
N GLU A 315 -6.56 -14.63 30.89
CA GLU A 315 -6.06 -15.23 32.13
C GLU A 315 -6.37 -14.39 33.39
N GLY A 316 -6.96 -13.20 33.23
CA GLY A 316 -7.37 -12.34 34.33
C GLY A 316 -6.37 -11.27 34.75
N ASN A 317 -5.26 -11.10 34.01
CA ASN A 317 -4.33 -9.99 34.25
C ASN A 317 -4.93 -8.66 33.79
N LEU A 318 -4.56 -7.56 34.47
CA LEU A 318 -5.03 -6.22 34.10
C LEU A 318 -4.50 -5.79 32.73
N PHE A 319 -5.38 -5.27 31.89
CA PHE A 319 -5.03 -4.83 30.54
C PHE A 319 -3.98 -3.72 30.58
N SER A 320 -4.14 -2.78 31.52
CA SER A 320 -3.21 -1.67 31.73
C SER A 320 -1.78 -2.12 32.10
N GLN A 321 -1.65 -3.20 32.86
CA GLN A 321 -0.35 -3.76 33.26
C GLN A 321 0.34 -4.44 32.09
N LEU A 322 -0.41 -5.20 31.28
CA LEU A 322 0.13 -5.89 30.11
C LEU A 322 0.66 -4.92 29.05
N LEU A 323 -0.03 -3.79 28.83
CA LEU A 323 0.45 -2.73 27.95
C LEU A 323 1.70 -2.04 28.52
N SER A 324 1.69 -1.73 29.82
CA SER A 324 2.84 -1.12 30.50
C SER A 324 4.07 -2.03 30.48
N GLY A 325 3.89 -3.36 30.51
CA GLY A 325 5.00 -4.31 30.36
C GLY A 325 5.70 -4.28 28.99
N HIS A 326 5.11 -3.61 28.00
CA HIS A 326 5.61 -3.53 26.62
C HIS A 326 5.94 -2.07 26.22
N GLU A 327 6.69 -1.35 27.06
CA GLU A 327 7.03 0.08 26.88
C GLU A 327 7.68 0.42 25.52
N LYS A 328 8.41 -0.55 24.94
CA LYS A 328 8.99 -0.43 23.59
C LYS A 328 7.94 -0.17 22.52
N TYR A 329 6.72 -0.65 22.70
CA TYR A 329 5.62 -0.56 21.74
C TYR A 329 4.52 0.40 22.19
N PHE A 330 4.27 0.49 23.50
CA PHE A 330 3.24 1.32 24.11
C PHE A 330 3.86 2.31 25.09
N PRO A 331 3.85 3.62 24.80
CA PRO A 331 4.34 4.64 25.72
C PRO A 331 3.55 4.64 27.05
N PRO A 332 4.15 5.12 28.16
CA PRO A 332 3.53 5.07 29.48
C PRO A 332 2.12 5.66 29.56
N MET A 333 1.85 6.70 28.77
CA MET A 333 0.53 7.34 28.70
C MET A 333 -0.58 6.34 28.30
N VAL A 334 -0.29 5.40 27.40
CA VAL A 334 -1.25 4.37 26.96
C VAL A 334 -1.64 3.49 28.14
N GLY A 335 -0.65 2.97 28.89
CA GLY A 335 -0.90 2.13 30.07
C GLY A 335 -1.68 2.87 31.16
N GLN A 336 -1.34 4.14 31.43
CA GLN A 336 -2.01 4.97 32.43
C GLN A 336 -3.47 5.29 32.07
N MET A 337 -3.73 5.72 30.84
CA MET A 337 -5.08 5.97 30.34
C MET A 337 -5.92 4.68 30.35
N THR A 338 -5.30 3.55 30.02
CA THR A 338 -5.94 2.24 30.13
C THR A 338 -6.32 1.92 31.57
N ALA A 339 -5.42 2.15 32.54
CA ALA A 339 -5.68 1.90 33.96
C ALA A 339 -6.86 2.74 34.49
N ILE A 340 -6.95 4.01 34.06
CA ILE A 340 -8.08 4.89 34.39
C ILE A 340 -9.37 4.32 33.80
N GLY A 341 -9.35 3.89 32.53
CA GLY A 341 -10.49 3.27 31.88
C GLY A 341 -10.93 1.97 32.57
N GLU A 342 -9.98 1.13 32.96
CA GLU A 342 -10.19 -0.15 33.63
C GLU A 342 -10.81 0.05 35.03
N THR A 343 -10.31 1.04 35.79
CA THR A 343 -10.84 1.37 37.12
C THR A 343 -12.23 2.02 37.07
N THR A 344 -12.48 2.84 36.05
CA THR A 344 -13.76 3.58 35.89
C THR A 344 -14.79 2.83 35.07
N GLY A 345 -14.45 1.68 34.49
CA GLY A 345 -15.30 0.91 33.58
C GLY A 345 -15.53 1.58 32.22
N ARG A 346 -14.69 2.55 31.83
CA ARG A 346 -14.83 3.37 30.60
C ARG A 346 -13.62 3.21 29.68
N ILE A 347 -13.23 1.97 29.42
CA ILE A 347 -12.09 1.64 28.55
C ILE A 347 -12.33 2.12 27.12
N ASP A 348 -13.54 1.96 26.59
CA ASP A 348 -13.94 2.40 25.26
C ASP A 348 -13.69 3.91 25.05
N GLU A 349 -14.03 4.74 26.02
CA GLU A 349 -13.79 6.18 25.96
C GLU A 349 -12.31 6.55 26.09
N MET A 350 -11.58 5.87 26.99
CA MET A 350 -10.14 6.13 27.14
C MET A 350 -9.37 5.71 25.88
N MET A 351 -9.74 4.59 25.27
CA MET A 351 -9.17 4.16 23.99
C MET A 351 -9.45 5.16 22.87
N LEU A 352 -10.66 5.75 22.82
CA LEU A 352 -10.95 6.81 21.86
C LEU A 352 -10.06 8.03 22.07
N LYS A 353 -9.87 8.47 23.31
CA LYS A 353 -8.98 9.61 23.62
C LYS A 353 -7.53 9.34 23.26
N ILE A 354 -7.04 8.12 23.51
CA ILE A 354 -5.69 7.68 23.09
C ILE A 354 -5.59 7.75 21.56
N SER A 355 -6.61 7.23 20.85
CA SER A 355 -6.66 7.28 19.39
C SER A 355 -6.57 8.72 18.88
N ASP A 356 -7.40 9.62 19.39
CA ASP A 356 -7.45 11.02 18.94
C ASP A 356 -6.15 11.77 19.23
N PHE A 357 -5.54 11.51 20.40
CA PHE A 357 -4.25 12.09 20.76
C PHE A 357 -3.14 11.65 19.79
N TYR A 358 -3.00 10.34 19.58
CA TYR A 358 -1.96 9.84 18.68
C TYR A 358 -2.25 10.18 17.23
N ASP A 359 -3.51 10.19 16.78
CA ASP A 359 -3.86 10.67 15.43
C ASP A 359 -3.40 12.11 15.22
N LYS A 360 -3.56 12.99 16.22
CA LYS A 360 -3.05 14.36 16.15
C LYS A 360 -1.53 14.39 16.05
N GLU A 361 -0.84 13.65 16.92
CA GLU A 361 0.62 13.54 16.87
C GLU A 361 1.14 13.02 15.53
N VAL A 362 0.49 12.02 14.93
CA VAL A 362 0.90 11.51 13.61
C VAL A 362 0.67 12.59 12.55
N ASN A 363 -0.44 13.34 12.60
CA ASN A 363 -0.68 14.45 11.67
C ASN A 363 0.41 15.54 11.78
N ASP A 364 0.78 15.92 13.00
CA ASP A 364 1.79 16.95 13.26
C ASP A 364 3.19 16.47 12.81
N MET A 365 3.54 15.22 13.12
CA MET A 365 4.78 14.62 12.62
C MET A 365 4.82 14.59 11.09
N MET A 366 3.73 14.23 10.42
CA MET A 366 3.68 14.20 8.95
C MET A 366 3.87 15.58 8.32
N ALA A 367 3.29 16.63 8.93
CA ALA A 367 3.50 18.00 8.49
C ALA A 367 4.98 18.37 8.61
N ASN A 368 5.58 18.12 9.78
CA ASN A 368 7.00 18.40 10.02
C ASN A 368 7.92 17.62 9.08
N LEU A 369 7.63 16.35 8.79
CA LEU A 369 8.42 15.56 7.84
C LEU A 369 8.37 16.14 6.44
N SER A 370 7.21 16.62 6.02
CA SER A 370 7.05 17.25 4.71
C SER A 370 7.85 18.55 4.61
N GLU A 371 7.91 19.33 5.70
CA GLU A 371 8.68 20.57 5.78
C GLU A 371 10.19 20.32 5.81
N LEU A 372 10.65 19.30 6.54
CA LEU A 372 12.08 18.96 6.67
C LEU A 372 12.70 18.43 5.36
N ILE A 373 11.89 17.86 4.45
CA ILE A 373 12.37 17.41 3.15
C ILE A 373 12.97 18.57 2.34
N GLN A 374 12.41 19.78 2.43
CA GLN A 374 12.84 20.91 1.62
C GLN A 374 14.26 21.40 1.95
N PRO A 375 14.65 21.68 3.22
CA PRO A 375 16.02 22.03 3.57
C PRO A 375 17.05 20.97 3.17
N ILE A 376 16.72 19.69 3.36
CA ILE A 376 17.59 18.57 2.96
C ILE A 376 17.84 18.59 1.46
N LEU A 377 16.78 18.78 0.65
CA LEU A 377 16.91 18.89 -0.80
C LEU A 377 17.78 20.07 -1.21
N ILE A 378 17.59 21.24 -0.60
CA ILE A 378 18.40 22.44 -0.90
C ILE A 378 19.87 22.18 -0.57
N LEU A 379 20.17 21.54 0.55
CA LEU A 379 21.55 21.23 0.93
C LEU A 379 22.18 20.22 -0.04
N VAL A 380 21.47 19.14 -0.38
CA VAL A 380 21.93 18.13 -1.33
C VAL A 380 22.16 18.73 -2.72
N ILE A 381 21.19 19.50 -3.23
CA ILE A 381 21.30 20.15 -4.53
C ILE A 381 22.40 21.20 -4.52
N GLY A 382 22.49 22.01 -3.47
CA GLY A 382 23.55 23.02 -3.32
C GLY A 382 24.94 22.40 -3.30
N LEU A 383 25.13 21.30 -2.58
CA LEU A 383 26.37 20.53 -2.60
C LEU A 383 26.68 20.01 -4.01
N PHE A 384 25.67 19.45 -4.70
CA PHE A 384 25.83 18.93 -6.05
C PHE A 384 26.17 20.02 -7.07
N ILE A 385 25.48 21.16 -7.01
CA ILE A 385 25.78 22.33 -7.83
C ILE A 385 27.20 22.83 -7.52
N GLY A 386 27.60 22.88 -6.25
CA GLY A 386 28.96 23.23 -5.86
C GLY A 386 30.01 22.30 -6.49
N LEU A 387 29.76 20.99 -6.49
CA LEU A 387 30.62 20.01 -7.17
C LEU A 387 30.64 20.22 -8.69
N LEU A 388 29.49 20.50 -9.31
CA LEU A 388 29.41 20.83 -10.75
C LEU A 388 30.20 22.11 -11.08
N PHE A 389 30.09 23.17 -10.29
CA PHE A 389 30.87 24.38 -10.50
C PHE A 389 32.36 24.14 -10.29
N ALA A 390 32.75 23.45 -9.23
CA ALA A 390 34.15 23.11 -8.95
C ALA A 390 34.76 22.30 -10.10
N SER A 391 34.00 21.37 -10.68
CA SER A 391 34.43 20.54 -11.80
C SER A 391 34.67 21.31 -13.11
N ILE A 392 34.24 22.57 -13.22
CA ILE A 392 34.51 23.45 -14.37
C ILE A 392 35.54 24.53 -14.01
N LEU A 393 35.37 25.19 -12.86
CA LEU A 393 36.21 26.32 -12.46
C LEU A 393 37.63 25.90 -12.09
N LEU A 394 37.81 24.77 -11.37
CA LEU A 394 39.14 24.28 -11.01
C LEU A 394 40.00 23.99 -12.25
N PRO A 395 39.50 23.28 -13.27
CA PRO A 395 40.23 23.13 -14.53
C PRO A 395 40.63 24.48 -15.13
N ILE A 396 39.68 25.43 -15.28
CA ILE A 396 39.95 26.73 -15.91
C ILE A 396 41.02 27.50 -15.14
N TYR A 397 41.00 27.44 -13.81
CA TYR A 397 41.99 28.10 -12.96
C TYR A 397 43.39 27.47 -13.15
N ASN A 398 43.47 26.14 -13.23
CA ASN A 398 44.74 25.45 -13.49
C ASN A 398 45.33 25.83 -14.85
N LEU A 399 44.50 25.96 -15.90
CA LEU A 399 44.94 26.48 -17.20
C LEU A 399 45.43 27.92 -17.10
N ALA A 400 44.69 28.79 -16.42
CA ALA A 400 45.11 30.19 -16.26
C ALA A 400 46.45 30.33 -15.51
N GLN A 401 46.76 29.43 -14.59
CA GLN A 401 48.05 29.37 -13.91
C GLN A 401 49.17 28.85 -14.82
N SER A 402 48.91 27.88 -15.71
CA SER A 402 49.93 27.36 -16.62
C SER A 402 50.39 28.38 -17.67
N PHE A 403 49.52 29.32 -18.06
CA PHE A 403 49.87 30.43 -18.96
C PHE A 403 50.62 31.59 -18.30
N LYS A 404 50.84 31.55 -16.98
CA LYS A 404 51.51 32.63 -16.21
C LYS A 404 53.04 32.49 -16.10
N LEU A 405 53.66 31.75 -17.03
CA LEU A 405 55.12 31.61 -17.16
C LEU A 405 55.71 32.73 -18.04
#